data_AF-A0A381NFX9-F1
#
_entry.id   AF-A0A381NFX9-F1
#
_cell.length_a   1.000
_cell.length_b   1.000
_cell.length_c   1.000
_cell.angle_alpha   90.00
_cell.angle_beta   90.00
_cell.angle_gamma   90.00
#
_symmetry.space_group_name_H-M   'P 1'
#
loop_
_entity.id
_entity.type
_entity.pdbx_description
1 polymer ?
#
loop_
_entity_poly.entity_id
_entity_poly.type
_entity_poly.pdbx_seq_one_letter_code
_entity_poly.pdbx_strand_id
1 'polypeptide(L)'
;VEQLEQYFQKDRTAFDLKLDFGGTTTSFQNEVYDRLLKIRYGHVVSYGLIAKDIGKPNMARAVGQAVGANPIPIVVPCHRVVGADGRLTGFGGGLRAKVALLTLEGIGVDGSQANSKVHPEVIPLDL
;
A
#
# COMPACT_ATOMS: atom_id res chain seq x y z
N VAL A 1 13.69 13.65 7.72
CA VAL A 1 13.45 13.63 6.25
C VAL A 1 14.47 12.77 5.50
N GLU A 2 15.70 12.63 5.99
CA GLU A 2 16.77 11.77 5.42
C GLU A 2 16.30 10.40 4.85
N GLN A 3 15.57 9.57 5.61
CA GLN A 3 15.14 8.26 5.11
C GLN A 3 14.19 8.35 3.91
N LEU A 4 13.38 9.41 3.81
CA LEU A 4 12.53 9.65 2.65
C LEU A 4 13.37 10.04 1.43
N GLU A 5 14.40 10.86 1.62
CA GLU A 5 15.32 11.25 0.55
C GLU A 5 16.03 10.01 -0.02
N GLN A 6 16.57 9.14 0.86
CA GLN A 6 17.17 7.86 0.47
C GLN A 6 16.16 6.96 -0.28
N TYR A 7 14.90 6.92 0.16
CA TYR A 7 13.85 6.16 -0.51
C TYR A 7 13.58 6.67 -1.93
N PHE A 8 13.46 7.99 -2.10
CA PHE A 8 13.26 8.59 -3.43
C PHE A 8 14.49 8.47 -4.34
N GLN A 9 15.69 8.39 -3.77
CA GLN A 9 16.95 8.10 -4.49
C GLN A 9 17.14 6.61 -4.81
N LYS A 10 16.25 5.73 -4.31
CA LYS A 10 16.32 4.26 -4.40
C LYS A 10 17.48 3.62 -3.60
N ASP A 11 18.10 4.38 -2.70
CA ASP A 11 19.14 3.90 -1.79
C ASP A 11 18.58 3.19 -0.56
N ARG A 12 17.26 3.25 -0.36
CA ARG A 12 16.55 2.61 0.75
C ARG A 12 15.24 1.95 0.29
N THR A 13 14.99 0.74 0.79
CA THR A 13 13.77 -0.03 0.52
C THR A 13 12.90 -0.28 1.76
N ALA A 14 13.39 0.04 2.97
CA ALA A 14 12.66 -0.10 4.22
C ALA A 14 12.90 1.09 5.16
N PHE A 15 11.88 1.50 5.91
CA PHE A 15 11.98 2.56 6.91
C PHE A 15 12.28 1.96 8.28
N ASP A 16 13.20 2.59 9.01
CA ASP A 16 13.50 2.27 10.40
C ASP A 16 13.05 3.43 11.27
N LEU A 17 11.75 3.42 11.60
CA LEU A 17 11.07 4.50 12.30
C LEU A 17 10.13 3.90 13.35
N LYS A 18 10.10 4.52 14.53
CA LYS A 18 9.03 4.28 15.51
C LYS A 18 7.80 5.03 15.05
N LEU A 19 6.74 4.30 14.72
CA LEU A 19 5.49 4.89 14.26
C LEU A 19 4.53 5.10 15.43
N ASP A 20 3.97 6.31 15.50
CA ASP A 20 2.87 6.65 16.39
C ASP A 20 1.76 7.27 15.53
N PHE A 21 0.57 6.67 15.60
CA PHE A 21 -0.61 7.14 14.86
C PHE A 21 -1.45 8.15 15.66
N GLY A 22 -0.92 8.65 16.78
CA GLY A 22 -1.45 9.80 17.53
C GLY A 22 -2.79 9.52 18.22
N GLY A 23 -3.12 8.25 18.49
CA GLY A 23 -4.38 7.85 19.15
C GLY A 23 -5.65 8.05 18.30
N THR A 24 -5.52 8.41 17.03
CA THR A 24 -6.65 8.68 16.12
C THR A 24 -7.11 7.44 15.34
N THR A 25 -6.46 6.29 15.57
CA THR A 25 -6.71 5.05 14.84
C THR A 25 -7.52 4.06 15.67
N THR A 26 -8.46 3.41 15.01
CA THR A 26 -9.21 2.28 15.55
C THR A 26 -8.35 1.02 15.61
N SER A 27 -8.74 0.04 16.44
CA SER A 27 -8.09 -1.27 16.49
C SER A 27 -8.05 -1.95 15.11
N PHE A 28 -9.12 -1.82 14.34
CA PHE A 28 -9.20 -2.34 12.97
C PHE A 28 -8.20 -1.64 12.02
N GLN A 29 -8.06 -0.31 12.12
CA GLN A 29 -7.06 0.42 11.33
C GLN A 29 -5.63 -0.01 11.69
N ASN A 30 -5.33 -0.16 12.98
CA ASN A 30 -4.01 -0.62 13.42
C ASN A 30 -3.69 -2.00 12.84
N GLU A 31 -4.63 -2.95 12.89
CA GLU A 31 -4.45 -4.28 12.32
C GLU A 31 -4.19 -4.24 10.81
N VAL A 32 -4.90 -3.37 10.08
CA VAL A 32 -4.64 -3.14 8.65
C VAL A 32 -3.25 -2.52 8.44
N TYR A 33 -2.85 -1.51 9.23
CA TYR A 33 -1.57 -0.82 9.09
C TYR A 33 -0.38 -1.73 9.40
N ASP A 34 -0.49 -2.56 10.43
CA ASP A 34 0.49 -3.61 10.75
C ASP A 34 0.67 -4.56 9.56
N ARG A 35 -0.41 -4.87 8.86
CA ARG A 35 -0.35 -5.69 7.65
C ARG A 35 0.27 -4.94 6.47
N LEU A 36 -0.02 -3.66 6.29
CA LEU A 36 0.59 -2.83 5.25
C LEU A 36 2.10 -2.73 5.42
N LEU A 37 2.59 -2.58 6.64
CA LEU A 37 4.02 -2.48 6.96
C LEU A 37 4.81 -3.74 6.57
N LYS A 38 4.14 -4.90 6.46
CA LYS A 38 4.74 -6.16 6.02
C LYS A 38 4.82 -6.31 4.50
N ILE A 39 4.19 -5.42 3.72
CA ILE A 39 4.28 -5.47 2.25
C ILE A 39 5.68 -4.99 1.85
N ARG A 40 6.47 -5.88 1.25
CA ARG A 40 7.84 -5.56 0.80
C ARG A 40 7.86 -4.49 -0.30
N TYR A 41 8.97 -3.76 -0.39
CA TYR A 41 9.26 -2.87 -1.52
C TYR A 41 9.18 -3.61 -2.85
N GLY A 42 8.59 -2.99 -3.88
CA GLY A 42 8.44 -3.58 -5.21
C GLY A 42 7.38 -4.68 -5.29
N HIS A 43 6.54 -4.81 -4.26
CA HIS A 43 5.44 -5.78 -4.22
C HIS A 43 4.11 -5.08 -4.04
N VAL A 44 3.05 -5.71 -4.55
CA VAL A 44 1.67 -5.26 -4.38
C VAL A 44 0.81 -6.38 -3.80
N VAL A 45 -0.28 -5.99 -3.13
CA VAL A 45 -1.28 -6.92 -2.57
C VAL A 45 -2.68 -6.40 -2.84
N SER A 46 -3.68 -7.28 -2.84
CA SER A 46 -5.08 -6.85 -2.98
C SER A 46 -5.76 -6.60 -1.63
N TYR A 47 -6.79 -5.75 -1.63
CA TYR A 47 -7.61 -5.50 -0.44
C TYR A 47 -8.21 -6.78 0.17
N GLY A 48 -8.68 -7.70 -0.67
CA GLY A 48 -9.28 -8.95 -0.22
C GLY A 48 -8.27 -9.87 0.47
N LEU A 49 -7.01 -9.75 0.09
CA LEU A 49 -5.95 -10.57 0.64
C LEU A 49 -5.48 -10.07 2.00
N ILE A 50 -5.38 -8.76 2.16
CA ILE A 50 -5.21 -8.15 3.48
C ILE A 50 -6.38 -8.57 4.38
N ALA A 51 -7.62 -8.49 3.88
CA ALA A 51 -8.81 -8.87 4.63
C ALA A 51 -8.77 -10.35 5.07
N LYS A 52 -8.36 -11.26 4.18
CA LYS A 52 -8.17 -12.68 4.50
C LYS A 52 -7.10 -12.88 5.57
N ASP A 53 -5.97 -12.20 5.45
CA ASP A 53 -4.82 -12.34 6.34
C ASP A 53 -5.11 -11.88 7.78
N ILE A 54 -5.88 -10.81 7.93
CA ILE A 54 -6.35 -10.31 9.25
C ILE A 54 -7.57 -11.07 9.80
N GLY A 55 -7.86 -12.26 9.24
CA GLY A 55 -8.96 -13.14 9.68
C GLY A 55 -10.37 -12.64 9.35
N LYS A 56 -10.51 -11.68 8.41
CA LYS A 56 -11.77 -11.01 8.07
C LYS A 56 -12.04 -11.04 6.56
N PRO A 57 -12.15 -12.23 5.93
CA PRO A 57 -12.13 -12.38 4.46
C PRO A 57 -13.23 -11.58 3.72
N ASN A 58 -14.36 -11.30 4.37
CA ASN A 58 -15.49 -10.56 3.78
C ASN A 58 -15.38 -9.02 3.95
N MET A 59 -14.26 -8.50 4.47
CA MET A 59 -14.11 -7.08 4.83
C MET A 59 -13.22 -6.27 3.88
N ALA A 60 -13.02 -6.73 2.63
CA ALA A 60 -12.18 -6.03 1.64
C ALA A 60 -12.52 -4.54 1.48
N ARG A 61 -13.82 -4.18 1.48
CA ARG A 61 -14.26 -2.78 1.38
C ARG A 61 -13.86 -1.97 2.62
N ALA A 62 -14.00 -2.53 3.81
CA ALA A 62 -13.60 -1.88 5.06
C ALA A 62 -12.08 -1.71 5.14
N VAL A 63 -11.31 -2.72 4.69
CA VAL A 63 -9.86 -2.59 4.50
C VAL A 63 -9.55 -1.44 3.55
N GLY A 64 -10.26 -1.32 2.43
CA GLY A 64 -10.10 -0.19 1.50
C GLY A 64 -10.28 1.18 2.17
N GLN A 65 -11.27 1.32 3.05
CA GLN A 65 -11.47 2.55 3.83
C GLN A 65 -10.32 2.80 4.82
N ALA A 66 -9.86 1.76 5.54
CA ALA A 66 -8.72 1.87 6.45
C ALA A 66 -7.43 2.28 5.69
N VAL A 67 -7.12 1.61 4.57
CA VAL A 67 -5.99 1.95 3.70
C VAL A 67 -6.06 3.40 3.20
N GLY A 68 -7.26 3.87 2.84
CA GLY A 68 -7.48 5.26 2.42
C GLY A 68 -7.33 6.29 3.54
N ALA A 69 -7.55 5.88 4.79
CA ALA A 69 -7.41 6.71 5.99
C ALA A 69 -5.99 6.71 6.58
N ASN A 70 -5.00 6.12 5.89
CA ASN A 70 -3.62 6.05 6.35
C ASN A 70 -3.04 7.46 6.63
N PRO A 71 -2.67 7.77 7.88
CA PRO A 71 -2.14 9.08 8.25
C PRO A 71 -0.67 9.30 7.85
N ILE A 72 0.07 8.24 7.52
CA ILE A 72 1.50 8.32 7.18
C ILE A 72 1.77 7.61 5.84
N PRO A 73 1.39 8.22 4.69
CA PRO A 73 1.67 7.66 3.37
C PRO A 73 3.17 7.43 3.15
N ILE A 74 3.51 6.57 2.19
CA ILE A 74 4.89 6.14 1.84
C ILE A 74 5.50 5.24 2.92
N VAL A 75 5.56 5.70 4.17
CA VAL A 75 6.11 4.94 5.30
C VAL A 75 5.21 3.76 5.64
N VAL A 76 3.91 4.01 5.83
CA VAL A 76 2.88 2.96 5.77
C VAL A 76 2.48 2.84 4.29
N PRO A 77 2.83 1.74 3.59
CA PRO A 77 2.86 1.71 2.14
C PRO A 77 1.48 1.43 1.52
N CYS A 78 0.51 2.32 1.73
CA CYS A 78 -0.86 2.17 1.20
C CYS A 78 -0.93 2.21 -0.34
N HIS A 79 0.09 2.75 -1.02
CA HIS A 79 0.18 2.73 -2.49
C HIS A 79 0.41 1.33 -3.07
N ARG A 80 0.90 0.38 -2.25
CA ARG A 80 1.12 -1.03 -2.64
C ARG A 80 -0.17 -1.87 -2.64
N VAL A 81 -1.33 -1.29 -2.33
CA VAL A 81 -2.61 -2.02 -2.32
C VAL A 81 -3.42 -1.75 -3.58
N VAL A 82 -3.89 -2.81 -4.25
CA VAL A 82 -4.62 -2.75 -5.53
C VAL A 82 -5.92 -3.57 -5.50
N GLY A 83 -6.72 -3.48 -6.56
CA GLY A 83 -7.86 -4.37 -6.79
C GLY A 83 -7.44 -5.84 -6.95
N ALA A 84 -8.39 -6.76 -6.81
CA ALA A 84 -8.12 -8.20 -6.90
C ALA A 84 -7.58 -8.65 -8.28
N ASP A 85 -7.87 -7.87 -9.31
CA ASP A 85 -7.42 -8.03 -10.69
C ASP A 85 -6.16 -7.20 -11.03
N GLY A 86 -5.50 -6.63 -10.02
CA GLY A 86 -4.32 -5.78 -10.18
C GLY A 86 -4.63 -4.34 -10.61
N ARG A 87 -5.90 -3.92 -10.62
CA ARG A 87 -6.27 -2.57 -11.05
C ARG A 87 -6.09 -1.52 -9.96
N LEU A 88 -5.74 -0.30 -10.38
CA LEU A 88 -5.64 0.85 -9.53
C LEU A 88 -7.03 1.33 -9.07
N THR A 89 -7.13 1.48 -7.75
CA THR A 89 -8.21 2.13 -7.02
C THR A 89 -7.71 3.45 -6.43
N GLY A 90 -8.63 4.22 -5.83
CA GLY A 90 -8.35 5.52 -5.20
C GLY A 90 -7.15 5.52 -4.24
N PHE A 91 -6.51 6.68 -4.13
CA PHE A 91 -5.34 6.93 -3.29
C PHE A 91 -5.43 8.35 -2.73
N GLY A 92 -5.11 8.54 -1.44
CA GLY A 92 -5.24 9.85 -0.77
C GLY A 92 -4.41 10.95 -1.44
N GLY A 93 -3.24 10.62 -1.98
CA GLY A 93 -2.41 11.55 -2.77
C GLY A 93 -2.74 11.63 -4.26
N GLY A 94 -3.83 11.00 -4.72
CA GLY A 94 -4.21 10.89 -6.13
C GLY A 94 -3.48 9.79 -6.92
N LEU A 95 -4.10 9.31 -8.00
CA LEU A 95 -3.60 8.15 -8.76
C LEU A 95 -2.23 8.39 -9.42
N ARG A 96 -1.94 9.62 -9.83
CA ARG A 96 -0.61 9.99 -10.36
C ARG A 96 0.51 9.76 -9.34
N ALA A 97 0.28 10.12 -8.07
CA ALA A 97 1.25 9.89 -7.00
C ALA A 97 1.41 8.40 -6.71
N LYS A 98 0.30 7.63 -6.69
CA LYS A 98 0.34 6.17 -6.53
C LYS A 98 1.19 5.52 -7.62
N VAL A 99 0.97 5.90 -8.88
CA VAL A 99 1.77 5.40 -10.01
C VAL A 99 3.23 5.79 -9.87
N ALA A 100 3.53 7.05 -9.54
CA ALA A 100 4.91 7.48 -9.37
C ALA A 100 5.65 6.66 -8.30
N LEU A 101 4.98 6.34 -7.18
CA LEU A 101 5.54 5.48 -6.12
C LEU A 101 5.69 4.03 -6.58
N LEU A 102 4.69 3.45 -7.26
CA LEU A 102 4.80 2.09 -7.81
C LEU A 102 5.96 1.99 -8.82
N THR A 103 6.07 2.95 -9.73
CA THR A 103 7.14 3.02 -10.72
C THR A 103 8.50 3.23 -10.07
N LEU A 104 8.60 4.05 -9.02
CA LEU A 104 9.81 4.21 -8.22
C LEU A 104 10.29 2.85 -7.70
N GLU A 105 9.34 2.02 -7.22
CA GLU A 105 9.58 0.68 -6.71
C GLU A 105 9.76 -0.40 -7.78
N GLY A 106 9.77 -0.04 -9.07
CA GLY A 106 9.97 -0.97 -10.18
C GLY A 106 8.71 -1.71 -10.64
N ILE A 107 7.52 -1.29 -10.18
CA ILE A 107 6.24 -1.84 -10.61
C ILE A 107 5.73 -1.04 -11.80
N GLY A 108 5.50 -1.72 -12.94
CA GLY A 108 4.94 -1.08 -14.12
C GLY A 108 3.44 -0.84 -13.96
N VAL A 109 2.93 0.24 -14.54
CA VAL A 109 1.48 0.52 -14.62
C VAL A 109 1.14 1.01 -16.02
N ASP A 110 0.08 0.47 -16.64
CA ASP A 110 -0.36 0.81 -18.00
C ASP A 110 -1.00 2.22 -18.15
N GLY A 111 -1.06 3.00 -17.07
CA GLY A 111 -1.63 4.34 -17.06
C GLY A 111 -1.65 4.96 -15.67
N SER A 112 -2.29 6.13 -15.55
CA SER A 112 -2.42 6.87 -14.27
C SER A 112 -3.86 7.21 -13.90
N GLN A 113 -4.81 6.45 -14.44
CA GLN A 113 -6.23 6.62 -14.22
C GLN A 113 -6.81 5.46 -13.39
N ALA A 114 -8.06 5.62 -12.96
CA ALA A 114 -8.76 4.51 -12.32
C ALA A 114 -8.82 3.33 -13.29
N ASN A 115 -8.70 2.12 -12.75
CA ASN A 115 -8.68 0.87 -13.52
C ASN A 115 -7.42 0.58 -14.35
N SER A 116 -6.40 1.46 -14.34
CA SER A 116 -5.07 1.13 -14.85
C SER A 116 -4.51 -0.11 -14.14
N LYS A 117 -3.80 -0.99 -14.86
CA LYS A 117 -3.32 -2.29 -14.36
C LYS A 117 -1.83 -2.25 -14.04
N VAL A 118 -1.45 -2.93 -12.95
CA VAL A 118 -0.04 -3.12 -12.55
C VAL A 118 0.59 -4.34 -13.22
N HIS A 119 1.91 -4.31 -13.42
CA HIS A 119 2.69 -5.34 -14.13
C HIS A 119 4.08 -5.62 -13.51
N PRO A 120 4.63 -6.84 -13.71
CA PRO A 120 3.95 -8.05 -14.19
C PRO A 120 2.92 -8.54 -13.17
N GLU A 121 1.93 -9.30 -13.64
CA GLU A 121 0.74 -9.64 -12.87
C GLU A 121 1.07 -10.42 -11.58
N VAL A 122 0.57 -9.90 -10.44
CA VAL A 122 0.23 -10.62 -9.20
C VAL A 122 1.33 -11.56 -8.69
N ILE A 123 2.20 -11.04 -7.82
CA ILE A 123 3.05 -11.89 -6.97
C ILE A 123 2.13 -12.66 -6.01
N PRO A 124 2.27 -13.99 -5.89
CA PRO A 124 1.50 -14.79 -4.97
C PRO A 124 1.81 -14.44 -3.51
N LEU A 125 0.78 -14.69 -2.71
CA LEU A 125 0.49 -14.22 -1.38
C LEU A 125 1.21 -14.91 -0.24
N ASP A 126 2.46 -15.22 -0.43
CA ASP A 126 3.22 -15.72 0.69
C ASP A 126 3.84 -14.49 1.35
N LEU A 127 3.19 -14.09 2.45
CA LEU A 127 3.92 -13.47 3.54
C LEU A 127 5.00 -14.43 4.03
#